data_AF-A0A1H0MH13-F1
#
_entry.id   AF-A0A1H0MH13-F1
#
_cell.length_a   1.000
_cell.length_b   1.000
_cell.length_c   1.000
_cell.angle_alpha   90.00
_cell.angle_beta   90.00
_cell.angle_gamma   90.00
#
_symmetry.space_group_name_H-M   'P 1'
#
loop_
_entity.id
_entity.type
_entity.pdbx_description
1 polymer ?
#
loop_
_entity_poly.entity_id
_entity_poly.type
_entity_poly.pdbx_seq_one_letter_code
_entity_poly.pdbx_strand_id
1 'polypeptide(L)'
;MSIGRKRFRIEEAIMGDAPMSVAEGGDIGPMHREIMSELRSIRAQMAAGGGRSAVTETAEASVAREVAEAHTLLETYRAQIEQCEKLKVELDLIHDAINRTKREIATLHGRSFDGEEMAKVNGELGAVVGGTEQATQQILEATEAIDQAASALSKNISADQQKLLAEEIQERVISIFEACNFQDLTGQRISKVMTTMKFIENHINAMMEIWGGVDAIKAHATPVVDTREGDAKLLNGPKMDGDVGHASQDDIDALFD
;
A
#
# COMPACT_ATOMS: atom_id res chain seq x y z
N MET A 1 41.01 47.15 -19.87
CA MET A 1 42.13 48.12 -19.71
C MET A 1 43.33 47.36 -19.17
N SER A 2 44.41 47.24 -19.94
CA SER A 2 45.65 46.58 -19.49
C SER A 2 46.49 47.56 -18.68
N ILE A 3 46.88 47.18 -17.46
CA ILE A 3 47.72 48.00 -16.59
C ILE A 3 49.17 47.54 -16.80
N GLY A 4 49.88 48.21 -17.70
CA GLY A 4 51.32 48.04 -17.88
C GLY A 4 52.08 48.68 -16.73
N ARG A 5 52.79 47.88 -15.92
CA ARG A 5 53.73 48.41 -14.92
C ARG A 5 55.04 48.81 -15.62
N LYS A 6 55.25 50.13 -15.72
CA LYS A 6 56.49 50.75 -16.15
C LYS A 6 57.61 50.46 -15.14
N ARG A 7 58.75 49.95 -15.62
CA ARG A 7 60.02 49.96 -14.87
C ARG A 7 60.50 51.40 -14.76
N PHE A 8 60.81 51.85 -13.55
CA PHE A 8 61.59 53.06 -13.32
C PHE A 8 62.83 52.79 -12.48
N ARG A 9 63.82 53.56 -12.86
CA ARG A 9 65.25 53.54 -12.61
C ARG A 9 65.50 54.72 -11.68
N ILE A 10 65.98 54.45 -10.47
CA ILE A 10 66.38 55.40 -9.43
C ILE A 10 67.42 54.61 -8.60
N GLU A 11 68.65 55.02 -8.28
CA GLU A 11 69.52 56.19 -8.48
C GLU A 11 70.92 55.64 -8.06
N GLU A 12 72.00 55.81 -8.82
CA GLU A 12 72.87 56.99 -8.77
C GLU A 12 73.16 57.50 -7.35
N ALA A 13 74.23 56.98 -6.74
CA ALA A 13 75.31 57.78 -6.18
C ALA A 13 76.29 56.87 -5.43
N ILE A 14 77.38 56.45 -6.08
CA ILE A 14 78.73 56.47 -5.50
C ILE A 14 79.68 56.66 -6.68
N MET A 15 80.31 57.82 -6.66
CA MET A 15 81.27 58.35 -7.62
C MET A 15 82.53 57.47 -7.73
N GLY A 16 83.14 57.49 -8.90
CA GLY A 16 84.52 57.04 -9.07
C GLY A 16 84.87 56.74 -10.53
N ASP A 17 85.00 57.79 -11.34
CA ASP A 17 85.53 57.75 -12.70
C ASP A 17 87.02 57.34 -12.72
N ALA A 18 87.39 56.40 -13.59
CA ALA A 18 88.56 56.50 -14.46
C ALA A 18 88.57 55.36 -15.50
N PRO A 19 88.91 55.64 -16.78
CA PRO A 19 88.73 54.72 -17.90
C PRO A 19 89.95 53.80 -18.08
N MET A 20 89.73 52.59 -18.59
CA MET A 20 90.82 51.80 -19.19
C MET A 20 90.42 51.25 -20.55
N SER A 21 91.35 51.52 -21.46
CA SER A 21 91.43 51.27 -22.88
C SER A 21 91.23 49.82 -23.29
N VAL A 22 90.62 49.66 -24.47
CA VAL A 22 90.65 48.46 -25.29
C VAL A 22 92.10 48.17 -25.70
N ALA A 23 92.62 47.00 -25.36
CA ALA A 23 93.83 46.44 -25.94
C ALA A 23 93.59 44.97 -26.30
N GLU A 24 93.88 44.66 -27.56
CA GLU A 24 93.75 43.37 -28.22
C GLU A 24 94.63 42.28 -27.59
N GLY A 25 94.19 41.03 -27.78
CA GLY A 25 95.08 39.88 -28.00
C GLY A 25 95.96 39.46 -26.82
N GLY A 26 95.44 38.59 -25.97
CA GLY A 26 96.22 37.88 -24.97
C GLY A 26 95.49 36.62 -24.52
N ASP A 27 96.12 35.47 -24.81
CA ASP A 27 95.72 34.10 -24.53
C ASP A 27 94.81 33.92 -23.30
N ILE A 28 93.60 33.38 -23.51
CA ILE A 28 92.71 33.00 -22.41
C ILE A 28 93.35 31.79 -21.73
N GLY A 29 94.19 32.07 -20.74
CA GLY A 29 94.95 31.06 -20.03
C GLY A 29 94.07 29.94 -19.47
N PRO A 30 94.61 28.72 -19.34
CA PRO A 30 93.87 27.53 -18.94
C PRO A 30 93.08 27.71 -17.64
N MET A 31 93.57 28.55 -16.71
CA MET A 31 92.89 28.91 -15.47
C MET A 31 91.54 29.62 -15.67
N HIS A 32 91.38 30.51 -16.67
CA HIS A 32 90.07 31.18 -16.88
C HIS A 32 89.03 30.20 -17.42
N ARG A 33 89.47 29.28 -18.29
CA ARG A 33 88.61 28.21 -18.82
C ARG A 33 88.17 27.24 -17.72
N GLU A 34 89.09 26.94 -16.80
CA GLU A 34 88.87 26.09 -15.63
C GLU A 34 87.93 26.76 -14.61
N ILE A 35 88.13 28.05 -14.30
CA ILE A 35 87.22 28.81 -13.45
C ILE A 35 85.81 28.88 -14.05
N MET A 36 85.69 29.06 -15.37
CA MET A 36 84.39 29.07 -16.05
C MET A 36 83.76 27.68 -16.18
N SER A 37 84.54 26.58 -16.18
CA SER A 37 83.99 25.23 -16.05
C SER A 37 83.53 24.94 -14.63
N GLU A 38 84.28 25.36 -13.62
CA GLU A 38 83.89 25.20 -12.22
C GLU A 38 82.66 26.04 -11.86
N LEU A 39 82.56 27.28 -12.35
CA LEU A 39 81.35 28.09 -12.20
C LEU A 39 80.13 27.47 -12.89
N ARG A 40 80.32 26.79 -14.02
CA ARG A 40 79.25 26.02 -14.68
C ARG A 40 78.87 24.77 -13.88
N SER A 41 79.86 24.08 -13.29
CA SER A 41 79.66 22.93 -12.40
C SER A 41 78.86 23.34 -11.16
N ILE A 42 79.24 24.41 -10.48
CA ILE A 42 78.54 24.96 -9.31
C ILE A 42 77.13 25.42 -9.70
N ARG A 43 76.95 26.08 -10.85
CA ARG A 43 75.63 26.48 -11.34
C ARG A 43 74.74 25.28 -11.66
N ALA A 44 75.31 24.21 -12.22
CA ALA A 44 74.60 22.96 -12.48
C ALA A 44 74.24 22.23 -11.16
N GLN A 45 75.11 22.25 -10.15
CA GLN A 45 74.83 21.71 -8.82
C GLN A 45 73.75 22.50 -8.08
N MET A 46 73.75 23.83 -8.17
CA MET A 46 72.67 24.66 -7.63
C MET A 46 71.34 24.46 -8.37
N ALA A 47 71.37 24.23 -9.69
CA ALA A 47 70.18 23.87 -10.46
C ALA A 47 69.66 22.46 -10.11
N ALA A 48 70.56 21.50 -9.86
CA ALA A 48 70.23 20.14 -9.41
C ALA A 48 69.67 20.10 -7.97
N GLY A 49 69.95 21.12 -7.14
CA GLY A 49 69.27 21.34 -5.86
C GLY A 49 67.75 21.50 -5.96
N GLY A 50 67.22 21.78 -7.17
CA GLY A 50 65.80 21.76 -7.50
C GLY A 50 65.17 20.36 -7.61
N GLY A 51 65.98 19.29 -7.60
CA GLY A 51 65.49 17.90 -7.60
C GLY A 51 64.73 17.53 -6.32
N ARG A 52 65.03 18.19 -5.19
CA ARG A 52 64.21 18.08 -3.97
C ARG A 52 62.81 18.64 -4.20
N SER A 53 62.66 19.75 -4.93
CA SER A 53 61.38 20.37 -5.29
C SER A 53 60.53 19.45 -6.16
N ALA A 54 61.12 18.81 -7.18
CA ALA A 54 60.40 17.89 -8.06
C ALA A 54 59.95 16.60 -7.35
N VAL A 55 60.74 16.07 -6.40
CA VAL A 55 60.35 14.90 -5.60
C VAL A 55 59.30 15.26 -4.55
N THR A 56 59.36 16.46 -3.93
CA THR A 56 58.27 16.94 -3.06
C THR A 56 57.00 17.27 -3.85
N GLU A 57 57.09 17.88 -5.03
CA GLU A 57 55.91 18.20 -5.87
C GLU A 57 55.22 16.93 -6.37
N THR A 58 55.96 15.87 -6.68
CA THR A 58 55.38 14.58 -7.09
C THR A 58 54.76 13.82 -5.91
N ALA A 59 55.35 13.88 -4.72
CA ALA A 59 54.76 13.34 -3.49
C ALA A 59 53.52 14.13 -3.03
N GLU A 60 53.54 15.45 -3.14
CA GLU A 60 52.39 16.31 -2.86
C GLU A 60 51.26 16.07 -3.86
N ALA A 61 51.57 15.86 -5.14
CA ALA A 61 50.59 15.51 -6.17
C ALA A 61 49.98 14.11 -5.96
N SER A 62 50.76 13.12 -5.50
CA SER A 62 50.21 11.78 -5.19
C SER A 62 49.31 11.82 -3.96
N VAL A 63 49.71 12.54 -2.90
CA VAL A 63 48.87 12.73 -1.70
C VAL A 63 47.61 13.52 -2.04
N ALA A 64 47.68 14.56 -2.87
CA ALA A 64 46.50 15.31 -3.32
C ALA A 64 45.53 14.44 -4.12
N ARG A 65 46.05 13.51 -4.94
CA ARG A 65 45.23 12.55 -5.69
C ARG A 65 44.56 11.53 -4.77
N GLU A 66 45.29 10.95 -3.83
CA GLU A 66 44.72 10.01 -2.83
C GLU A 66 43.65 10.70 -1.96
N VAL A 67 43.88 11.95 -1.57
CA VAL A 67 42.89 12.76 -0.84
C VAL A 67 41.65 13.05 -1.69
N ALA A 68 41.82 13.36 -2.99
CA ALA A 68 40.69 13.55 -3.90
C ALA A 68 39.88 12.25 -4.09
N GLU A 69 40.55 11.12 -4.26
CA GLU A 69 39.91 9.80 -4.35
C GLU A 69 39.15 9.46 -3.06
N ALA A 70 39.74 9.71 -1.88
CA ALA A 70 39.08 9.54 -0.59
C ALA A 70 37.86 10.47 -0.43
N HIS A 71 37.96 11.73 -0.88
CA HIS A 71 36.83 12.67 -0.87
C HIS A 71 35.67 12.18 -1.75
N THR A 72 35.94 11.71 -2.96
CA THR A 72 34.88 11.17 -3.84
C THR A 72 34.23 9.92 -3.24
N LEU A 73 35.01 9.04 -2.60
CA LEU A 73 34.47 7.88 -1.89
C LEU A 73 33.59 8.30 -0.71
N LEU A 74 33.98 9.31 0.07
CA LEU A 74 33.16 9.85 1.15
C LEU A 74 31.87 10.49 0.64
N GLU A 75 31.90 11.18 -0.51
CA GLU A 75 30.70 11.73 -1.14
C GLU A 75 29.74 10.63 -1.60
N THR A 76 30.25 9.53 -2.16
CA THR A 76 29.39 8.40 -2.54
C THR A 76 28.78 7.70 -1.32
N TYR A 77 29.54 7.49 -0.24
CA TYR A 77 28.98 6.97 1.01
C TYR A 77 27.94 7.89 1.64
N ARG A 78 28.16 9.22 1.61
CA ARG A 78 27.14 10.18 2.07
C ARG A 78 25.86 10.08 1.26
N ALA A 79 25.95 9.98 -0.07
CA ALA A 79 24.79 9.80 -0.93
C ALA A 79 24.07 8.47 -0.66
N GLN A 80 24.80 7.38 -0.39
CA GLN A 80 24.21 6.08 -0.02
C GLN A 80 23.52 6.13 1.34
N ILE A 81 24.09 6.81 2.33
CA ILE A 81 23.46 7.02 3.65
C ILE A 81 22.17 7.80 3.49
N GLU A 82 22.16 8.89 2.71
CA GLU A 82 20.96 9.67 2.44
C GLU A 82 19.87 8.84 1.73
N GLN A 83 20.26 7.97 0.79
CA GLN A 83 19.32 7.03 0.16
C GLN A 83 18.76 6.00 1.15
N CYS A 84 19.59 5.48 2.05
CA CYS A 84 19.17 4.55 3.09
C CYS A 84 18.20 5.21 4.08
N GLU A 85 18.45 6.47 4.45
CA GLU A 85 17.54 7.26 5.29
C GLU A 85 16.18 7.46 4.61
N LYS A 86 16.16 7.78 3.31
CA LYS A 86 14.91 7.88 2.53
C LYS A 86 14.15 6.56 2.51
N LEU A 87 14.84 5.45 2.21
CA LEU A 87 14.21 4.12 2.21
C LEU A 87 13.68 3.73 3.59
N LYS A 88 14.38 4.10 4.66
CA LYS A 88 13.90 3.88 6.02
C LYS A 88 12.60 4.63 6.29
N VAL A 89 12.52 5.91 5.92
CA VAL A 89 11.29 6.70 6.07
C VAL A 89 10.13 6.07 5.30
N GLU A 90 10.34 5.65 4.05
CA GLU A 90 9.32 4.96 3.26
C GLU A 90 8.89 3.63 3.91
N LEU A 91 9.84 2.86 4.44
CA LEU A 91 9.55 1.60 5.13
C LEU A 91 8.75 1.83 6.42
N ASP A 92 9.10 2.86 7.19
CA ASP A 92 8.39 3.24 8.41
C ASP A 92 6.93 3.67 8.08
N LEU A 93 6.74 4.43 6.99
CA LEU A 93 5.40 4.79 6.51
C LEU A 93 4.56 3.57 6.10
N ILE A 94 5.16 2.62 5.39
CA ILE A 94 4.50 1.35 5.02
C ILE A 94 4.17 0.54 6.27
N HIS A 95 5.09 0.46 7.22
CA HIS A 95 4.90 -0.26 8.48
C HIS A 95 3.71 0.31 9.28
N ASP A 96 3.64 1.64 9.39
CA ASP A 96 2.54 2.33 10.06
C ASP A 96 1.20 2.16 9.34
N ALA A 97 1.21 2.15 8.01
CA ALA A 97 0.02 1.85 7.21
C ALA A 97 -0.47 0.42 7.47
N ILE A 98 0.43 -0.58 7.42
CA ILE A 98 0.10 -1.99 7.70
C ILE A 98 -0.47 -2.14 9.12
N ASN A 99 0.15 -1.51 10.12
CA ASN A 99 -0.33 -1.59 11.50
C ASN A 99 -1.73 -0.96 11.68
N ARG A 100 -2.02 0.13 10.98
CA ARG A 100 -3.37 0.71 10.94
C ARG A 100 -4.37 -0.26 10.32
N THR A 101 -4.06 -0.81 9.15
CA THR A 101 -4.91 -1.80 8.48
C THR A 101 -5.13 -3.06 9.32
N LYS A 102 -4.10 -3.55 10.04
CA LYS A 102 -4.24 -4.66 10.98
C LYS A 102 -5.24 -4.35 12.10
N ARG A 103 -5.20 -3.15 12.67
CA ARG A 103 -6.17 -2.71 13.67
C ARG A 103 -7.58 -2.62 13.10
N GLU A 104 -7.74 -2.04 11.92
CA GLU A 104 -9.03 -1.93 11.23
C GLU A 104 -9.64 -3.31 10.91
N ILE A 105 -8.81 -4.25 10.48
CA ILE A 105 -9.26 -5.63 10.23
C ILE A 105 -9.58 -6.35 11.55
N ALA A 106 -8.79 -6.14 12.60
CA ALA A 106 -9.08 -6.70 13.92
C ALA A 106 -10.42 -6.20 14.48
N THR A 107 -10.73 -4.92 14.30
CA THR A 107 -12.00 -4.33 14.75
C THR A 107 -13.18 -4.76 13.89
N LEU A 108 -13.02 -4.82 12.56
CA LEU A 108 -14.04 -5.35 11.66
C LEU A 108 -14.34 -6.82 11.95
N HIS A 109 -13.31 -7.65 12.11
CA HIS A 109 -13.48 -9.06 12.44
C HIS A 109 -14.18 -9.24 13.79
N GLY A 110 -13.75 -8.53 14.83
CA GLY A 110 -14.35 -8.63 16.16
C GLY A 110 -15.79 -8.12 16.26
N ARG A 111 -16.24 -7.26 15.33
CA ARG A 111 -17.58 -6.65 15.37
C ARG A 111 -18.55 -7.17 14.31
N SER A 112 -18.07 -7.79 13.23
CA SER A 112 -18.90 -8.16 12.07
C SER A 112 -18.72 -9.60 11.60
N PHE A 113 -17.68 -10.29 12.08
CA PHE A 113 -17.38 -11.69 11.73
C PHE A 113 -17.14 -12.55 12.97
N ASP A 114 -17.65 -12.13 14.13
CA ASP A 114 -17.67 -13.02 15.28
C ASP A 114 -18.59 -14.21 14.99
N GLY A 115 -18.25 -15.37 15.55
CA GLY A 115 -18.89 -16.64 15.22
C GLY A 115 -20.41 -16.62 15.45
N GLU A 116 -20.89 -15.80 16.39
CA GLU A 116 -22.30 -15.64 16.71
C GLU A 116 -23.08 -14.85 15.64
N GLU A 117 -22.55 -13.73 15.15
CA GLU A 117 -23.21 -12.92 14.11
C GLU A 117 -23.22 -13.66 12.77
N MET A 118 -22.14 -14.36 12.45
CA MET A 118 -22.08 -15.23 11.28
C MET A 118 -23.02 -16.44 11.39
N ALA A 119 -23.16 -17.04 12.58
CA ALA A 119 -24.14 -18.10 12.81
C ALA A 119 -25.57 -17.59 12.59
N LYS A 120 -25.89 -16.37 13.05
CA LYS A 120 -27.18 -15.73 12.81
C LYS A 120 -27.45 -15.50 11.33
N VAL A 121 -26.49 -14.89 10.63
CA VAL A 121 -26.60 -14.61 9.18
C VAL A 121 -26.70 -15.92 8.37
N ASN A 122 -26.00 -16.97 8.77
CA ASN A 122 -26.14 -18.30 8.16
C ASN A 122 -27.49 -18.95 8.47
N GLY A 123 -28.06 -18.71 9.65
CA GLY A 123 -29.42 -19.10 10.01
C GLY A 123 -30.49 -18.37 9.18
N GLU A 124 -30.33 -17.06 8.98
CA GLU A 124 -31.18 -16.26 8.08
C GLU A 124 -31.09 -16.76 6.63
N LEU A 125 -29.89 -17.13 6.15
CA LEU A 125 -29.74 -17.79 4.84
C LEU A 125 -30.47 -19.14 4.81
N GLY A 126 -30.39 -19.93 5.89
CA GLY A 126 -31.13 -21.18 6.02
C GLY A 126 -32.64 -20.99 5.92
N ALA A 127 -33.18 -19.94 6.57
CA ALA A 127 -34.59 -19.60 6.46
C ALA A 127 -34.99 -19.13 5.06
N VAL A 128 -34.11 -18.43 4.35
CA VAL A 128 -34.38 -18.03 2.95
C VAL A 128 -34.37 -19.23 2.03
N VAL A 129 -33.41 -20.14 2.17
CA VAL A 129 -33.38 -21.40 1.43
C VAL A 129 -34.65 -22.22 1.74
N GLY A 130 -35.00 -22.36 3.02
CA GLY A 130 -36.25 -23.00 3.45
C GLY A 130 -37.49 -22.32 2.85
N GLY A 131 -37.53 -20.99 2.82
CA GLY A 131 -38.61 -20.23 2.18
C GLY A 131 -38.68 -20.45 0.67
N THR A 132 -37.55 -20.62 -0.01
CA THR A 132 -37.54 -20.96 -1.45
C THR A 132 -37.98 -22.40 -1.71
N GLU A 133 -37.63 -23.33 -0.83
CA GLU A 133 -38.11 -24.71 -0.89
C GLU A 133 -39.63 -24.77 -0.66
N GLN A 134 -40.12 -24.04 0.35
CA GLN A 134 -41.55 -23.93 0.64
C GLN A 134 -42.33 -23.27 -0.49
N ALA A 135 -41.80 -22.21 -1.10
CA ALA A 135 -42.41 -21.57 -2.27
C ALA A 135 -42.47 -22.55 -3.47
N THR A 136 -41.41 -23.33 -3.67
CA THR A 136 -41.40 -24.37 -4.73
C THR A 136 -42.44 -25.45 -4.46
N GLN A 137 -42.56 -25.89 -3.21
CA GLN A 137 -43.57 -26.87 -2.79
C GLN A 137 -45.00 -26.33 -3.01
N GLN A 138 -45.27 -25.07 -2.65
CA GLN A 138 -46.57 -24.43 -2.90
C GLN A 138 -46.90 -24.35 -4.40
N ILE A 139 -45.92 -24.04 -5.26
CA ILE A 139 -46.12 -24.00 -6.72
C ILE A 139 -46.49 -25.40 -7.24
N LEU A 140 -45.81 -26.44 -6.78
CA LEU A 140 -46.10 -27.83 -7.18
C LEU A 140 -47.50 -28.26 -6.72
N GLU A 141 -47.85 -28.02 -5.46
CA GLU A 141 -49.17 -28.34 -4.90
C GLU A 141 -50.30 -27.60 -5.63
N ALA A 142 -50.11 -26.31 -5.91
CA ALA A 142 -51.09 -25.53 -6.67
C ALA A 142 -51.25 -26.05 -8.11
N THR A 143 -50.16 -26.46 -8.75
CA THR A 143 -50.18 -27.03 -10.10
C THR A 143 -50.90 -28.39 -10.10
N GLU A 144 -50.65 -29.25 -9.12
CA GLU A 144 -51.37 -30.52 -8.96
C GLU A 144 -52.86 -30.32 -8.71
N ALA A 145 -53.24 -29.35 -7.87
CA ALA A 145 -54.64 -29.01 -7.64
C ALA A 145 -55.34 -28.51 -8.91
N ILE A 146 -54.65 -27.69 -9.73
CA ILE A 146 -55.16 -27.26 -11.03
C ILE A 146 -55.41 -28.45 -11.96
N ASP A 147 -54.47 -29.41 -12.05
CA ASP A 147 -54.63 -30.59 -12.89
C ASP A 147 -55.80 -31.48 -12.44
N GLN A 148 -55.98 -31.66 -11.13
CA GLN A 148 -57.10 -32.39 -10.56
C GLN A 148 -58.44 -31.71 -10.87
N ALA A 149 -58.51 -30.38 -10.70
CA ALA A 149 -59.70 -29.60 -10.99
C ALA A 149 -60.04 -29.60 -12.49
N ALA A 150 -59.03 -29.45 -13.36
CA ALA A 150 -59.19 -29.55 -14.81
C ALA A 150 -59.66 -30.94 -15.26
N SER A 151 -59.10 -31.99 -14.66
CA SER A 151 -59.53 -33.37 -14.88
C SER A 151 -60.96 -33.61 -14.41
N ALA A 152 -61.39 -33.01 -13.31
CA ALA A 152 -62.76 -33.08 -12.82
C ALA A 152 -63.75 -32.34 -13.75
N LEU A 153 -63.35 -31.19 -14.30
CA LEU A 153 -64.13 -30.43 -15.29
C LEU A 153 -64.42 -31.22 -16.57
N SER A 154 -63.56 -32.18 -16.94
CA SER A 154 -63.75 -33.04 -18.12
C SER A 154 -64.84 -34.11 -17.94
N LYS A 155 -65.30 -34.34 -16.71
CA LYS A 155 -66.35 -35.32 -16.39
C LYS A 155 -67.74 -34.71 -16.56
N ASN A 156 -68.76 -35.57 -16.62
CA ASN A 156 -70.15 -35.10 -16.70
C ASN A 156 -70.62 -34.63 -15.31
N ILE A 157 -70.46 -33.33 -15.04
CA ILE A 157 -70.74 -32.67 -13.75
C ILE A 157 -71.75 -31.52 -13.93
N SER A 158 -72.35 -31.07 -12.83
CA SER A 158 -73.32 -29.97 -12.87
C SER A 158 -72.67 -28.59 -13.15
N ALA A 159 -73.48 -27.63 -13.59
CA ALA A 159 -73.01 -26.26 -13.86
C ALA A 159 -72.46 -25.56 -12.60
N ASP A 160 -73.06 -25.79 -11.43
CA ASP A 160 -72.57 -25.24 -10.17
C ASP A 160 -71.21 -25.83 -9.78
N GLN A 161 -71.00 -27.13 -10.01
CA GLN A 161 -69.70 -27.77 -9.80
C GLN A 161 -68.64 -27.28 -10.79
N GLN A 162 -69.01 -27.04 -12.06
CA GLN A 162 -68.09 -26.43 -13.02
C GLN A 162 -67.63 -25.04 -12.56
N LYS A 163 -68.55 -24.22 -12.05
CA LYS A 163 -68.22 -22.88 -11.56
C LYS A 163 -67.24 -22.94 -10.38
N LEU A 164 -67.50 -23.79 -9.39
CA LEU A 164 -66.62 -23.95 -8.23
C LEU A 164 -65.22 -24.41 -8.62
N LEU A 165 -65.10 -25.40 -9.52
CA LEU A 165 -63.79 -25.88 -10.00
C LEU A 165 -63.04 -24.81 -10.81
N ALA A 166 -63.75 -23.97 -11.57
CA ALA A 166 -63.14 -22.86 -12.30
C ALA A 166 -62.63 -21.77 -11.35
N GLU A 167 -63.38 -21.44 -10.29
CA GLU A 167 -62.95 -20.53 -9.22
C GLU A 167 -61.73 -21.08 -8.47
N GLU A 168 -61.72 -22.37 -8.15
CA GLU A 168 -60.58 -23.04 -7.52
C GLU A 168 -59.31 -22.97 -8.39
N ILE A 169 -59.42 -23.27 -9.69
CA ILE A 169 -58.29 -23.13 -10.64
C ILE A 169 -57.75 -21.70 -10.62
N GLN A 170 -58.64 -20.70 -10.64
CA GLN A 170 -58.24 -19.30 -10.63
C GLN A 170 -57.51 -18.91 -9.34
N GLU A 171 -57.97 -19.39 -8.18
CA GLU A 171 -57.32 -19.18 -6.89
C GLU A 171 -55.94 -19.84 -6.83
N ARG A 172 -55.80 -21.06 -7.33
CA ARG A 172 -54.50 -21.76 -7.41
C ARG A 172 -53.51 -21.04 -8.33
N VAL A 173 -53.97 -20.46 -9.43
CA VAL A 173 -53.12 -19.64 -10.31
C VAL A 173 -52.60 -18.38 -9.60
N ILE A 174 -53.43 -17.73 -8.78
CA ILE A 174 -53.01 -16.58 -7.97
C ILE A 174 -51.93 -17.01 -6.96
N SER A 175 -52.14 -18.12 -6.25
CA SER A 175 -51.16 -18.67 -5.31
C SER A 175 -49.80 -18.96 -5.97
N ILE A 176 -49.78 -19.46 -7.21
CA ILE A 176 -48.55 -19.65 -7.99
C ILE A 176 -47.83 -18.31 -8.21
N PHE A 177 -48.56 -17.25 -8.62
CA PHE A 177 -47.95 -15.94 -8.85
C PHE A 177 -47.35 -15.34 -7.57
N GLU A 178 -48.02 -15.49 -6.43
CA GLU A 178 -47.52 -15.03 -5.14
C GLU A 178 -46.25 -15.77 -4.71
N ALA A 179 -46.26 -17.09 -4.80
CA ALA A 179 -45.10 -17.92 -4.48
C ALA A 179 -43.89 -17.62 -5.40
N CYS A 180 -44.13 -17.42 -6.71
CA CYS A 180 -43.09 -17.07 -7.67
C CYS A 180 -42.47 -15.70 -7.37
N ASN A 181 -43.28 -14.71 -6.99
CA ASN A 181 -42.79 -13.37 -6.69
C ASN A 181 -41.81 -13.39 -5.51
N PHE A 182 -42.14 -14.17 -4.46
CA PHE A 182 -41.29 -14.33 -3.30
C PHE A 182 -40.00 -15.11 -3.63
N GLN A 183 -40.10 -16.19 -4.42
CA GLN A 183 -38.94 -16.98 -4.83
C GLN A 183 -37.94 -16.17 -5.68
N ASP A 184 -38.44 -15.45 -6.70
CA ASP A 184 -37.59 -14.76 -7.69
C ASP A 184 -36.78 -13.63 -7.05
N LEU A 185 -37.47 -12.75 -6.32
CA LEU A 185 -36.83 -11.52 -5.85
C LEU A 185 -36.05 -11.71 -4.55
N THR A 186 -36.59 -12.48 -3.61
CA THR A 186 -36.00 -12.63 -2.27
C THR A 186 -34.90 -13.69 -2.27
N GLY A 187 -35.14 -14.85 -2.89
CA GLY A 187 -34.18 -15.96 -2.95
C GLY A 187 -32.88 -15.58 -3.67
N GLN A 188 -32.98 -14.89 -4.81
CA GLN A 188 -31.81 -14.48 -5.59
C GLN A 188 -31.03 -13.33 -4.94
N ARG A 189 -31.73 -12.30 -4.46
CA ARG A 189 -31.07 -11.13 -3.85
C ARG A 189 -30.31 -11.51 -2.60
N ILE A 190 -30.92 -12.31 -1.72
CA ILE A 190 -30.27 -12.70 -0.47
C ILE A 190 -29.13 -13.67 -0.76
N SER A 191 -29.29 -14.66 -1.64
CA SER A 191 -28.18 -15.55 -2.05
C SER A 191 -26.97 -14.77 -2.59
N LYS A 192 -27.20 -13.71 -3.38
CA LYS A 192 -26.13 -12.86 -3.92
C LYS A 192 -25.41 -12.07 -2.83
N VAL A 193 -26.15 -11.43 -1.92
CA VAL A 193 -25.57 -10.70 -0.78
C VAL A 193 -24.76 -11.66 0.10
N MET A 194 -25.30 -12.83 0.39
CA MET A 194 -24.66 -13.86 1.21
C MET A 194 -23.37 -14.41 0.59
N THR A 195 -23.39 -14.67 -0.72
CA THR A 195 -22.18 -15.08 -1.44
C THR A 195 -21.09 -14.01 -1.35
N THR A 196 -21.48 -12.74 -1.43
CA THR A 196 -20.55 -11.61 -1.29
C THR A 196 -19.99 -11.52 0.13
N MET A 197 -20.82 -11.71 1.16
CA MET A 197 -20.37 -11.74 2.56
C MET A 197 -19.36 -12.87 2.82
N LYS A 198 -19.65 -14.10 2.35
CA LYS A 198 -18.71 -15.24 2.46
C LYS A 198 -17.39 -14.98 1.72
N PHE A 199 -17.44 -14.31 0.57
CA PHE A 199 -16.23 -13.91 -0.15
C PHE A 199 -15.38 -12.93 0.66
N ILE A 200 -16.00 -11.91 1.27
CA ILE A 200 -15.32 -10.93 2.11
C ILE A 200 -14.70 -11.62 3.34
N GLU A 201 -15.44 -12.50 4.00
CA GLU A 201 -14.97 -13.27 5.15
C GLU A 201 -13.72 -14.09 4.82
N ASN A 202 -13.76 -14.86 3.73
CA ASN A 202 -12.62 -15.67 3.28
C ASN A 202 -11.38 -14.80 3.00
N HIS A 203 -11.58 -13.63 2.41
CA HIS A 203 -10.49 -12.68 2.17
C HIS A 203 -9.90 -12.11 3.48
N ILE A 204 -10.75 -11.78 4.45
CA ILE A 204 -10.31 -11.33 5.78
C ILE A 204 -9.53 -12.44 6.48
N ASN A 205 -10.04 -13.67 6.46
CA ASN A 205 -9.36 -14.84 7.04
C ASN A 205 -7.98 -15.08 6.43
N ALA A 206 -7.88 -15.03 5.09
CA ALA A 206 -6.59 -15.14 4.41
C ALA A 206 -5.62 -14.01 4.80
N MET A 207 -6.09 -12.77 4.93
CA MET A 207 -5.24 -11.65 5.40
C MET A 207 -4.75 -11.88 6.83
N MET A 208 -5.62 -12.37 7.73
CA MET A 208 -5.21 -12.70 9.10
C MET A 208 -4.18 -13.82 9.14
N GLU A 209 -4.33 -14.86 8.30
CA GLU A 209 -3.39 -15.97 8.22
C GLU A 209 -1.99 -15.50 7.80
N ILE A 210 -1.90 -14.63 6.78
CA ILE A 210 -0.64 -14.02 6.33
C ILE A 210 0.08 -13.28 7.48
N TRP A 211 -0.66 -12.73 8.44
CA TRP A 211 -0.12 -11.93 9.55
C TRP A 211 0.17 -12.71 10.82
N GLY A 212 0.12 -14.05 10.78
CA GLY A 212 0.43 -14.91 11.93
C GLY A 212 -0.81 -15.48 12.63
N GLY A 213 -1.97 -15.44 11.96
CA GLY A 213 -3.21 -16.03 12.43
C GLY A 213 -4.08 -15.10 13.27
N VAL A 214 -5.25 -15.61 13.65
CA VAL A 214 -6.31 -14.86 14.35
C VAL A 214 -5.81 -14.26 15.68
N ASP A 215 -4.98 -14.99 16.41
CA ASP A 215 -4.49 -14.56 17.73
C ASP A 215 -3.54 -13.34 17.64
N ALA A 216 -2.71 -13.28 16.59
CA ALA A 216 -1.81 -12.16 16.36
C ALA A 216 -2.58 -10.87 15.99
N ILE A 217 -3.72 -11.01 15.31
CA ILE A 217 -4.59 -9.90 14.93
C ILE A 217 -5.50 -9.47 16.08
N LYS A 218 -6.04 -10.42 16.86
CA LYS A 218 -6.85 -10.12 18.05
C LYS A 218 -6.09 -9.30 19.10
N ALA A 219 -4.77 -9.45 19.20
CA ALA A 219 -3.94 -8.60 20.06
C ALA A 219 -3.98 -7.10 19.69
N HIS A 220 -4.41 -6.77 18.47
CA HIS A 220 -4.57 -5.41 17.98
C HIS A 220 -6.03 -4.93 18.00
N ALA A 221 -6.99 -5.79 18.38
CA ALA A 221 -8.39 -5.42 18.50
C ALA A 221 -8.61 -4.46 19.67
N THR A 222 -9.38 -3.41 19.44
CA THR A 222 -9.93 -2.62 20.54
C THR A 222 -11.13 -3.34 21.14
N PRO A 223 -11.40 -3.20 22.46
CA PRO A 223 -12.59 -3.78 23.07
C PRO A 223 -13.83 -3.33 22.31
N VAL A 224 -14.66 -4.29 21.88
CA VAL A 224 -15.96 -4.00 21.28
C VAL A 224 -16.87 -3.51 22.41
N VAL A 225 -16.98 -2.20 22.55
CA VAL A 225 -17.96 -1.58 23.45
C VAL A 225 -19.20 -1.27 22.62
N ASP A 226 -20.33 -1.88 22.99
CA ASP A 226 -21.61 -1.50 22.40
C ASP A 226 -22.00 -0.11 22.90
N THR A 227 -21.80 0.89 22.04
CA THR A 227 -22.13 2.29 22.31
C THR A 227 -23.56 2.64 21.89
N ARG A 228 -24.38 1.66 21.50
CA ARG A 228 -25.77 1.92 21.08
C ARG A 228 -26.65 2.19 22.31
N GLU A 229 -27.37 3.32 22.27
CA GLU A 229 -28.28 3.74 23.33
C GLU A 229 -29.72 3.89 22.80
N GLY A 230 -30.71 3.76 23.68
CA GLY A 230 -32.13 3.93 23.34
C GLY A 230 -32.61 2.98 22.24
N ASP A 231 -33.34 3.53 21.27
CA ASP A 231 -33.97 2.77 20.17
C ASP A 231 -32.95 2.05 19.28
N ALA A 232 -31.70 2.54 19.21
CA ALA A 232 -30.64 1.89 18.43
C ALA A 232 -30.26 0.51 18.99
N LYS A 233 -30.53 0.25 20.27
CA LYS A 233 -30.35 -1.07 20.91
C LYS A 233 -31.52 -2.02 20.64
N LEU A 234 -32.68 -1.47 20.28
CA LEU A 234 -33.90 -2.22 19.96
C LEU A 234 -33.96 -2.64 18.49
N LEU A 235 -33.10 -2.08 17.64
CA LEU A 235 -32.90 -2.48 16.24
C LEU A 235 -32.17 -3.83 16.15
N ASN A 236 -32.83 -4.87 16.63
CA ASN A 236 -32.50 -6.24 16.27
C ASN A 236 -33.41 -6.60 15.09
N GLY A 237 -32.86 -7.22 14.05
CA GLY A 237 -33.64 -7.72 12.92
C GLY A 237 -34.82 -8.60 13.38
N PRO A 238 -35.81 -8.84 12.51
CA PRO A 238 -36.98 -9.65 12.84
C PRO A 238 -36.54 -10.99 13.45
N LYS A 239 -37.15 -11.35 14.57
CA LYS A 239 -36.84 -12.57 15.31
C LYS A 239 -37.28 -13.79 14.52
N MET A 240 -36.48 -14.85 14.54
CA MET A 240 -36.77 -16.08 13.81
C MET A 240 -37.90 -16.86 14.49
N ASP A 241 -38.55 -17.76 13.76
CA ASP A 241 -39.56 -18.66 14.32
C ASP A 241 -38.96 -19.48 15.47
N GLY A 242 -39.57 -19.38 16.66
CA GLY A 242 -39.11 -20.03 17.89
C GLY A 242 -38.20 -19.19 18.79
N ASP A 243 -37.77 -18.00 18.35
CA ASP A 243 -37.04 -17.07 19.22
C ASP A 243 -37.95 -16.46 20.28
N VAL A 244 -37.40 -16.24 21.48
CA VAL A 244 -38.14 -15.63 22.59
C VAL A 244 -38.62 -14.22 22.19
N GLY A 245 -39.94 -14.06 22.07
CA GLY A 245 -40.59 -12.80 21.67
C GLY A 245 -40.66 -12.58 20.16
N HIS A 246 -40.57 -13.63 19.35
CA HIS A 246 -41.12 -13.64 17.99
C HIS A 246 -42.62 -13.35 18.08
N ALA A 247 -43.08 -12.31 17.38
CA ALA A 247 -44.50 -11.94 17.37
C ALA A 247 -45.21 -12.80 16.33
N SER A 248 -46.12 -13.65 16.79
CA SER A 248 -46.98 -14.43 15.91
C SER A 248 -48.08 -13.54 15.29
N GLN A 249 -48.71 -14.01 14.22
CA GLN A 249 -49.87 -13.33 13.64
C GLN A 249 -51.00 -13.18 14.68
N ASP A 250 -51.20 -14.19 15.52
CA ASP A 250 -52.17 -14.15 16.62
C ASP A 250 -51.87 -13.03 17.64
N ASP A 251 -50.59 -12.75 17.92
CA ASP A 251 -50.17 -11.64 18.79
C ASP A 251 -50.44 -10.27 18.16
N ILE A 252 -50.34 -10.19 16.82
CA ILE A 252 -50.64 -8.97 16.06
C ILE A 252 -52.15 -8.74 16.06
N ASP A 253 -52.93 -9.78 15.81
CA ASP A 253 -54.39 -9.66 15.78
C ASP A 253 -54.94 -9.24 17.15
N ALA A 254 -54.35 -9.76 18.25
CA ALA A 254 -54.68 -9.36 19.63
C ALA A 254 -54.33 -7.88 19.98
N LEU A 255 -53.54 -7.17 19.17
CA LEU A 255 -53.27 -5.74 19.33
C LEU A 255 -54.36 -4.85 18.71
N PHE A 256 -55.18 -5.41 17.81
CA PHE A 256 -56.20 -4.67 17.06
C PHE A 256 -57.65 -5.09 17.39
N ASP A 257 -57.83 -6.11 18.23
CA ASP A 257 -59.09 -6.49 18.89
C ASP A 257 -59.29 -5.81 20.27
#